data_AF-A0A3D9L023-F1
#
_entry.id   AF-A0A3D9L023-F1
#
_cell.length_a   1.000
_cell.length_b   1.000
_cell.length_c   1.000
_cell.angle_alpha   90.00
_cell.angle_beta   90.00
_cell.angle_gamma   90.00
#
_symmetry.space_group_name_H-M   'P 1'
#
loop_
_entity.id
_entity.type
_entity.pdbx_description
1 polymer ?
#
loop_
_entity_poly.entity_id
_entity_poly.type
_entity_poly.pdbx_seq_one_letter_code
_entity_poly.pdbx_strand_id
1 'polypeptide(L)'
;MNFDDICQQHLTWVICISSNSLSQPVFVIWLTDSTDQDQDKFVVNQQNKIIASEDYETLLEVTLKVKPTLPDPVNTLTWLNKVCEMDCSSTLFELEVLEDSIQTRTFNKRTITEAINFINLCGDFDEQTGDLEIRTLRNKPNIRQLWEYGYNEIIWKEIGSNEQDEPVRLPELRANSGQLSNEMQQLITAFLNRLDIAKVKAGNKR
;
A
#
# COMPACT_ATOMS: atom_id res chain seq x y z
N MET A 1 -26.08 2.72 1.70
CA MET A 1 -24.69 3.11 1.41
C MET A 1 -23.82 2.07 2.06
N ASN A 2 -23.03 1.35 1.29
CA ASN A 2 -22.13 0.31 1.81
C ASN A 2 -20.77 0.93 2.18
N PHE A 3 -19.83 0.13 2.69
CA PHE A 3 -18.51 0.59 3.11
C PHE A 3 -17.73 1.23 1.95
N ASP A 4 -17.76 0.60 0.76
CA ASP A 4 -17.02 1.07 -0.42
C ASP A 4 -17.54 2.42 -0.93
N ASP A 5 -18.87 2.65 -0.90
CA ASP A 5 -19.49 3.93 -1.23
C ASP A 5 -18.96 5.05 -0.33
N ILE A 6 -18.81 4.77 0.97
CA ILE A 6 -18.31 5.74 1.94
C ILE A 6 -16.82 5.99 1.74
N CYS A 7 -16.04 4.95 1.48
CA CYS A 7 -14.62 5.08 1.15
C CYS A 7 -14.42 5.96 -0.08
N GLN A 8 -15.17 5.70 -1.15
CA GLN A 8 -15.11 6.47 -2.38
C GLN A 8 -15.56 7.94 -2.17
N GLN A 9 -16.60 8.18 -1.37
CA GLN A 9 -17.08 9.53 -1.08
C GLN A 9 -16.03 10.37 -0.35
N HIS A 10 -15.23 9.76 0.52
CA HIS A 10 -14.24 10.45 1.35
C HIS A 10 -12.80 10.19 0.90
N LEU A 11 -12.59 9.54 -0.25
CA LEU A 11 -11.28 9.16 -0.79
C LEU A 11 -10.37 8.55 0.29
N THR A 12 -10.91 7.66 1.11
CA THR A 12 -10.21 7.03 2.24
C THR A 12 -10.52 5.54 2.26
N TRP A 13 -9.49 4.70 2.31
CA TRP A 13 -9.62 3.26 2.22
C TRP A 13 -8.82 2.55 3.31
N VAL A 14 -9.24 1.32 3.62
CA VAL A 14 -8.46 0.39 4.44
C VAL A 14 -7.77 -0.63 3.53
N ILE A 15 -6.46 -0.69 3.63
CA ILE A 15 -5.63 -1.67 2.93
C ILE A 15 -5.24 -2.76 3.93
N CYS A 16 -5.44 -4.02 3.56
CA CYS A 16 -4.94 -5.18 4.29
C CYS A 16 -3.64 -5.65 3.64
N ILE A 17 -2.51 -5.56 4.34
CA ILE A 17 -1.19 -5.96 3.85
C ILE A 17 -0.89 -7.35 4.40
N SER A 18 -0.70 -8.34 3.51
CA SER A 18 -0.15 -9.66 3.87
C SER A 18 1.28 -9.78 3.37
N SER A 19 2.18 -10.33 4.18
CA SER A 19 3.60 -10.54 3.85
C SER A 19 4.13 -11.73 4.64
N ASN A 20 5.06 -12.49 4.05
CA ASN A 20 5.80 -13.57 4.69
C ASN A 20 6.66 -13.07 5.87
N SER A 21 6.92 -11.76 5.95
CA SER A 21 7.67 -11.12 7.02
C SER A 21 6.77 -10.71 8.21
N LEU A 22 5.46 -10.83 8.09
CA LEU A 22 4.47 -10.54 9.13
C LEU A 22 3.92 -11.84 9.72
N SER A 23 3.60 -11.87 11.01
CA SER A 23 2.96 -13.03 11.64
C SER A 23 1.51 -13.25 11.19
N GLN A 24 0.86 -12.17 10.77
CA GLN A 24 -0.50 -12.15 10.23
C GLN A 24 -0.70 -10.85 9.41
N PRO A 25 -1.72 -10.80 8.53
CA PRO A 25 -2.02 -9.59 7.79
C PRO A 25 -2.35 -8.41 8.71
N VAL A 26 -2.01 -7.21 8.25
CA VAL A 26 -2.24 -5.97 9.00
C VAL A 26 -2.99 -4.95 8.17
N PHE A 27 -3.94 -4.28 8.79
CA PHE A 27 -4.74 -3.22 8.22
C PHE A 27 -4.06 -1.86 8.43
N VAL A 28 -4.09 -1.03 7.39
CA VAL A 28 -3.62 0.37 7.39
C VAL A 28 -4.66 1.27 6.71
N ILE A 29 -4.61 2.58 6.96
CA ILE A 29 -5.47 3.57 6.30
C ILE A 29 -4.65 4.34 5.27
N TRP A 30 -5.14 4.38 4.03
CA TRP A 30 -4.58 5.13 2.90
C TRP A 30 -5.67 6.02 2.30
N LEU A 31 -5.34 7.27 1.97
CA LEU A 31 -6.32 8.27 1.56
C LEU A 31 -5.73 9.34 0.64
N THR A 32 -6.57 9.99 -0.15
CA THR A 32 -6.20 11.16 -0.97
C THR A 32 -6.48 12.44 -0.19
N ASP A 33 -5.44 13.23 0.10
CA ASP A 33 -5.56 14.47 0.88
C ASP A 33 -5.98 15.64 -0.02
N SER A 34 -7.29 15.93 0.00
CA SER A 34 -7.88 17.01 -0.80
C SER A 34 -7.40 18.41 -0.40
N THR A 35 -6.70 18.54 0.74
CA THR A 35 -6.15 19.80 1.24
C THR A 35 -4.70 20.03 0.80
N ASP A 36 -4.07 19.05 0.17
CA ASP A 36 -2.66 19.07 -0.23
C ASP A 36 -2.45 18.52 -1.64
N GLN A 37 -3.05 19.20 -2.62
CA GLN A 37 -2.93 18.88 -4.06
C GLN A 37 -3.35 17.45 -4.41
N ASP A 38 -4.30 16.88 -3.68
CA ASP A 38 -4.78 15.52 -3.88
C ASP A 38 -3.64 14.48 -3.79
N GLN A 39 -2.67 14.71 -2.89
CA GLN A 39 -1.62 13.72 -2.63
C GLN A 39 -2.14 12.54 -1.81
N ASP A 40 -1.78 11.35 -2.26
CA ASP A 40 -2.08 10.10 -1.55
C ASP A 40 -1.17 9.93 -0.33
N LYS A 41 -1.76 9.54 0.80
CA LYS A 41 -1.10 9.55 2.11
C LYS A 41 -1.57 8.40 2.98
N PHE A 42 -0.71 8.04 3.93
CA PHE A 42 -1.06 7.15 5.04
C PHE A 42 -1.41 7.94 6.30
N VAL A 43 -2.21 7.33 7.17
CA VAL A 43 -2.31 7.79 8.55
C VAL A 43 -1.03 7.38 9.30
N VAL A 44 -0.29 8.38 9.79
CA VAL A 44 1.00 8.17 10.48
C VAL A 44 0.98 8.72 11.91
N ASN A 45 1.81 8.14 12.78
CA ASN A 45 2.05 8.65 14.13
C ASN A 45 3.05 9.84 14.12
N GLN A 46 3.36 10.38 15.29
CA GLN A 46 4.28 11.52 15.45
C GLN A 46 5.74 11.21 15.06
N GLN A 47 6.08 9.93 14.89
CA GLN A 47 7.39 9.45 14.44
C GLN A 47 7.39 9.08 12.94
N ASN A 48 6.36 9.49 12.19
CA ASN A 48 6.18 9.16 10.78
C ASN A 48 6.14 7.65 10.51
N LYS A 49 5.62 6.86 11.46
CA LYS A 49 5.32 5.44 11.24
C LYS A 49 3.86 5.28 10.87
N ILE A 50 3.57 4.42 9.88
CA ILE A 50 2.22 4.10 9.44
C ILE A 50 1.50 3.39 10.58
N ILE A 51 0.35 3.92 11.00
CA ILE A 51 -0.47 3.27 12.01
C ILE A 51 -1.08 2.02 11.37
N ALA A 52 -0.78 0.87 11.96
CA ALA A 52 -1.25 -0.44 11.49
C ALA A 52 -1.90 -1.21 12.64
N SER A 53 -2.75 -2.17 12.32
CA SER A 53 -3.31 -3.10 13.30
C SER A 53 -3.65 -4.42 12.64
N GLU A 54 -3.52 -5.50 13.39
CA GLU A 54 -3.96 -6.84 12.98
C GLU A 54 -5.49 -6.99 12.98
N ASP A 55 -6.18 -6.06 13.62
CA ASP A 55 -7.62 -6.03 13.80
C ASP A 55 -8.18 -4.67 13.38
N TYR A 56 -9.25 -4.69 12.60
CA TYR A 56 -9.85 -3.48 12.03
C TYR A 56 -10.43 -2.56 13.10
N GLU A 57 -11.15 -3.10 14.08
CA GLU A 57 -11.74 -2.29 15.16
C GLU A 57 -10.63 -1.56 15.92
N THR A 58 -9.55 -2.27 16.22
CA THR A 58 -8.36 -1.71 16.84
C THR A 58 -7.69 -0.63 15.98
N LEU A 59 -7.62 -0.80 14.65
CA LEU A 59 -7.10 0.24 13.74
C LEU A 59 -7.89 1.54 13.86
N LEU A 60 -9.22 1.46 13.79
CA LEU A 60 -10.10 2.61 13.87
C LEU A 60 -10.01 3.27 15.26
N GLU A 61 -10.04 2.46 16.32
CA GLU A 61 -9.93 2.96 17.69
C GLU A 61 -8.63 3.72 17.92
N VAL A 62 -7.50 3.17 17.48
CA VAL A 62 -6.19 3.80 17.63
C VAL A 62 -6.13 5.09 16.80
N THR A 63 -6.66 5.07 15.58
CA THR A 63 -6.73 6.26 14.73
C THR A 63 -7.53 7.39 15.39
N LEU A 64 -8.67 7.08 16.00
CA LEU A 64 -9.48 8.04 16.76
C LEU A 64 -8.79 8.55 18.04
N LYS A 65 -8.11 7.66 18.77
CA LYS A 65 -7.52 7.95 20.10
C LYS A 65 -6.20 8.70 20.01
N VAL A 66 -5.39 8.43 18.99
CA VAL A 66 -4.01 8.93 18.90
C VAL A 66 -3.96 10.42 18.54
N LYS A 67 -5.07 11.03 18.07
CA LYS A 67 -5.06 12.33 17.39
C LYS A 67 -3.80 12.47 16.52
N PRO A 68 -3.52 11.48 15.64
CA PRO A 68 -2.38 11.59 14.75
C PRO A 68 -2.56 12.85 13.90
N THR A 69 -1.49 13.28 13.23
CA THR A 69 -1.65 14.23 12.13
C THR A 69 -2.44 13.51 11.05
N LEU A 70 -3.77 13.66 11.10
CA LEU A 70 -4.67 13.12 10.10
C LEU A 70 -4.52 13.97 8.84
N PRO A 71 -4.10 13.39 7.71
CA PRO A 71 -4.31 14.00 6.42
C PRO A 71 -5.80 14.29 6.22
N ASP A 72 -6.15 15.39 5.56
CA ASP A 72 -7.53 15.85 5.39
C ASP A 72 -8.44 15.62 6.64
N PRO A 73 -8.14 16.29 7.77
CA PRO A 73 -8.66 15.90 9.07
C PRO A 73 -10.20 15.96 9.16
N VAL A 74 -10.84 16.87 8.42
CA VAL A 74 -12.31 16.98 8.41
C VAL A 74 -12.92 15.80 7.69
N ASN A 75 -12.41 15.47 6.51
CA ASN A 75 -12.94 14.39 5.68
C ASN A 75 -12.64 13.02 6.32
N THR A 76 -11.41 12.80 6.79
CA THR A 76 -11.00 11.54 7.44
C THR A 76 -11.74 11.31 8.76
N LEU A 77 -11.97 12.34 9.60
CA LEU A 77 -12.82 12.18 10.80
C LEU A 77 -14.27 11.88 10.44
N THR A 78 -14.80 12.49 9.38
CA THR A 78 -16.16 12.21 8.91
C THR A 78 -16.28 10.76 8.42
N TRP A 79 -15.28 10.28 7.68
CA TRP A 79 -15.18 8.89 7.25
C TRP A 79 -15.09 7.93 8.45
N LEU A 80 -14.16 8.16 9.38
CA LEU A 80 -13.98 7.35 10.59
C LEU A 80 -15.28 7.17 11.38
N ASN A 81 -15.99 8.27 11.64
CA ASN A 81 -17.25 8.22 12.38
C ASN A 81 -18.35 7.43 11.67
N LYS A 82 -18.32 7.37 10.33
CA LYS A 82 -19.29 6.58 9.55
C LYS A 82 -18.93 5.11 9.52
N VAL A 83 -17.65 4.76 9.37
CA VAL A 83 -17.22 3.37 9.16
C VAL A 83 -17.03 2.58 10.46
N CYS A 84 -16.94 3.26 11.62
CA CYS A 84 -16.85 2.60 12.93
C CYS A 84 -18.06 1.70 13.26
N GLU A 85 -19.22 1.92 12.64
CA GLU A 85 -20.44 1.16 12.89
C GLU A 85 -20.77 0.17 11.77
N MET A 86 -19.82 -0.08 10.86
CA MET A 86 -20.03 -0.86 9.65
C MET A 86 -19.10 -2.08 9.58
N ASP A 87 -19.58 -3.13 8.91
CA ASP A 87 -18.72 -4.23 8.49
C ASP A 87 -17.70 -3.71 7.46
N CYS A 88 -16.42 -3.88 7.77
CA CYS A 88 -15.34 -3.42 6.92
C CYS A 88 -15.17 -4.30 5.68
N SER A 89 -14.98 -3.65 4.54
CA SER A 89 -14.32 -4.25 3.38
C SER A 89 -12.89 -3.70 3.33
N SER A 90 -11.89 -4.52 3.00
CA SER A 90 -10.52 -4.04 2.84
C SER A 90 -9.97 -4.51 1.50
N THR A 91 -9.22 -3.65 0.82
CA THR A 91 -8.46 -4.09 -0.35
C THR A 91 -7.26 -4.89 0.13
N LEU A 92 -7.20 -6.17 -0.24
CA LEU A 92 -6.06 -7.02 0.08
C LEU A 92 -4.89 -6.69 -0.84
N PHE A 93 -3.74 -6.41 -0.22
CA PHE A 93 -2.46 -6.15 -0.87
C PHE A 93 -1.52 -7.32 -0.56
N GLU A 94 -1.43 -8.26 -1.48
CA GLU A 94 -0.72 -9.53 -1.29
C GLU A 94 0.79 -9.40 -1.56
N LEU A 95 1.56 -8.84 -0.61
CA LEU A 95 3.02 -8.78 -0.76
C LEU A 95 3.65 -10.18 -0.84
N GLU A 96 3.01 -11.19 -0.27
CA GLU A 96 3.45 -12.59 -0.36
C GLU A 96 3.64 -13.05 -1.81
N VAL A 97 2.74 -12.66 -2.71
CA VAL A 97 2.83 -13.00 -4.15
C VAL A 97 4.06 -12.38 -4.78
N LEU A 98 4.39 -11.15 -4.38
CA LEU A 98 5.59 -10.46 -4.85
C LEU A 98 6.87 -11.08 -4.25
N GLU A 99 6.85 -11.42 -2.96
CA GLU A 99 7.96 -12.08 -2.26
C GLU A 99 8.27 -13.46 -2.86
N ASP A 100 7.26 -14.25 -3.20
CA ASP A 100 7.42 -15.53 -3.90
C ASP A 100 8.07 -15.34 -5.29
N SER A 101 7.65 -14.31 -6.02
CA SER A 101 8.25 -13.92 -7.29
C SER A 101 9.70 -13.46 -7.16
N ILE A 102 10.02 -12.74 -6.08
CA ILE A 102 11.39 -12.33 -5.74
C ILE A 102 12.25 -13.55 -5.47
N GLN A 103 11.76 -14.52 -4.69
CA GLN A 103 12.48 -15.74 -4.33
C GLN A 103 12.73 -16.64 -5.55
N THR A 104 11.71 -16.83 -6.38
CA THR A 104 11.79 -17.63 -7.61
C THR A 104 12.41 -16.88 -8.78
N ARG A 105 12.64 -15.57 -8.64
CA ARG A 105 13.14 -14.65 -9.68
C ARG A 105 12.30 -14.69 -10.95
N THR A 106 11.00 -14.94 -10.80
CA THR A 106 10.06 -15.10 -11.91
C THR A 106 9.03 -13.99 -11.82
N PHE A 107 9.04 -13.08 -12.81
CA PHE A 107 8.13 -11.96 -12.88
C PHE A 107 7.16 -12.16 -14.06
N ASN A 108 5.90 -12.41 -13.74
CA ASN A 108 4.80 -12.40 -14.68
C ASN A 108 3.99 -11.10 -14.56
N LYS A 109 3.02 -10.91 -15.47
CA LYS A 109 2.15 -9.71 -15.50
C LYS A 109 1.57 -9.36 -14.12
N ARG A 110 0.92 -10.30 -13.43
CA ARG A 110 0.33 -10.08 -12.10
C ARG A 110 1.38 -9.56 -11.12
N THR A 111 2.51 -10.26 -11.01
CA THR A 111 3.55 -9.93 -10.04
C THR A 111 4.25 -8.61 -10.34
N ILE A 112 4.32 -8.22 -11.61
CA ILE A 112 4.81 -6.89 -12.02
C ILE A 112 3.80 -5.83 -11.61
N THR A 113 2.50 -6.04 -11.85
CA THR A 113 1.44 -5.12 -11.38
C THR A 113 1.49 -4.94 -9.86
N GLU A 114 1.60 -6.02 -9.09
CA GLU A 114 1.76 -5.92 -7.62
C GLU A 114 3.02 -5.13 -7.23
N ALA A 115 4.14 -5.35 -7.93
CA ALA A 115 5.36 -4.60 -7.68
C ALA A 115 5.20 -3.11 -7.97
N ILE A 116 4.53 -2.72 -9.06
CA ILE A 116 4.26 -1.32 -9.39
C ILE A 116 3.40 -0.69 -8.30
N ASN A 117 2.30 -1.35 -7.92
CA ASN A 117 1.41 -0.83 -6.88
C ASN A 117 2.17 -0.65 -5.57
N PHE A 118 3.04 -1.60 -5.21
CA PHE A 118 3.86 -1.51 -4.01
C PHE A 118 4.88 -0.36 -4.08
N ILE A 119 5.53 -0.18 -5.24
CA ILE A 119 6.46 0.92 -5.50
C ILE A 119 5.74 2.27 -5.38
N ASN A 120 4.51 2.37 -5.84
CA ASN A 120 3.68 3.58 -5.73
C ASN A 120 3.31 3.86 -4.28
N LEU A 121 2.87 2.86 -3.50
CA LEU A 121 2.63 3.03 -2.05
C LEU A 121 3.88 3.50 -1.30
N CYS A 122 5.06 2.98 -1.68
CA CYS A 122 6.34 3.49 -1.16
C CYS A 122 6.64 4.93 -1.62
N GLY A 123 6.16 5.31 -2.81
CA GLY A 123 6.12 6.67 -3.35
C GLY A 123 5.37 7.62 -2.41
N ASP A 124 4.09 7.34 -2.24
CA ASP A 124 3.16 8.10 -1.40
C ASP A 124 3.74 8.33 0.01
N PHE A 125 4.28 7.28 0.62
CA PHE A 125 4.87 7.36 1.96
C PHE A 125 6.13 8.26 2.01
N ASP A 126 7.05 8.15 1.04
CA ASP A 126 8.24 9.00 0.98
C ASP A 126 7.88 10.46 0.67
N GLU A 127 6.94 10.69 -0.24
CA GLU A 127 6.48 12.04 -0.57
C GLU A 127 5.85 12.72 0.64
N GLN A 128 5.05 11.98 1.42
CA GLN A 128 4.47 12.44 2.67
C GLN A 128 5.51 12.72 3.78
N THR A 129 6.47 11.80 3.99
CA THR A 129 7.32 11.79 5.19
C THR A 129 8.75 12.26 4.98
N GLY A 130 9.22 12.31 3.73
CA GLY A 130 10.60 12.56 3.36
C GLY A 130 11.56 11.41 3.69
N ASP A 131 11.09 10.16 3.81
CA ASP A 131 11.95 9.00 4.16
C ASP A 131 13.00 8.73 3.07
N LEU A 132 14.23 9.17 3.34
CA LEU A 132 15.37 9.05 2.44
C LEU A 132 15.77 7.61 2.14
N GLU A 133 15.54 6.66 3.07
CA GLU A 133 15.87 5.25 2.84
C GLU A 133 14.91 4.66 1.81
N ILE A 134 13.60 4.86 2.00
CA ILE A 134 12.56 4.43 1.05
C ILE A 134 12.81 5.07 -0.31
N ARG A 135 13.06 6.39 -0.36
CA ARG A 135 13.39 7.10 -1.60
C ARG A 135 14.59 6.49 -2.31
N THR A 136 15.67 6.23 -1.58
CA THR A 136 16.91 5.70 -2.15
C THR A 136 16.70 4.30 -2.71
N LEU A 137 16.01 3.44 -1.96
CA LEU A 137 15.69 2.08 -2.40
C LEU A 137 14.79 2.10 -3.64
N ARG A 138 13.68 2.86 -3.61
CA ARG A 138 12.73 3.02 -4.73
C ARG A 138 13.44 3.48 -6.01
N ASN A 139 14.42 4.37 -5.88
CA ASN A 139 15.15 4.93 -7.01
C ASN A 139 16.34 4.08 -7.50
N LYS A 140 16.54 2.87 -6.97
CA LYS A 140 17.56 1.98 -7.50
C LYS A 140 17.30 1.62 -8.97
N PRO A 141 18.34 1.44 -9.79
CA PRO A 141 18.18 1.27 -11.23
C PRO A 141 17.26 0.12 -11.64
N ASN A 142 17.30 -1.04 -10.97
CA ASN A 142 16.45 -2.17 -11.37
C ASN A 142 14.99 -1.95 -10.94
N ILE A 143 14.74 -1.35 -9.76
CA ILE A 143 13.37 -0.98 -9.34
C ILE A 143 12.78 0.05 -10.31
N ARG A 144 13.54 1.09 -10.70
CA ARG A 144 13.06 2.08 -11.67
C ARG A 144 12.76 1.45 -13.03
N GLN A 145 13.63 0.56 -13.52
CA GLN A 145 13.38 -0.15 -14.77
C GLN A 145 12.12 -1.03 -14.71
N LEU A 146 11.88 -1.72 -13.59
CA LEU A 146 10.67 -2.51 -13.38
C LEU A 146 9.42 -1.62 -13.39
N TRP A 147 9.47 -0.48 -12.69
CA TRP A 147 8.37 0.48 -12.65
C TRP A 147 8.06 1.06 -14.04
N GLU A 148 9.09 1.53 -14.76
CA GLU A 148 8.95 2.06 -16.12
C GLU A 148 8.41 1.00 -17.10
N TYR A 149 8.96 -0.22 -17.03
CA TYR A 149 8.47 -1.35 -17.82
C TYR A 149 6.99 -1.63 -17.52
N GLY A 150 6.63 -1.69 -16.24
CA GLY A 150 5.28 -1.96 -15.79
C GLY A 150 4.26 -0.95 -16.33
N TYR A 151 4.57 0.33 -16.25
CA TYR A 151 3.71 1.36 -16.81
C TYR A 151 3.63 1.29 -18.34
N ASN A 152 4.75 1.22 -19.04
CA ASN A 152 4.80 1.29 -20.50
C ASN A 152 4.25 0.05 -21.19
N GLU A 153 4.42 -1.12 -20.58
CA GLU A 153 4.11 -2.41 -21.22
C GLU A 153 2.84 -3.06 -20.68
N ILE A 154 2.36 -2.66 -19.50
CA ILE A 154 1.17 -3.22 -18.87
C ILE A 154 0.11 -2.13 -18.68
N ILE A 155 0.32 -1.21 -17.72
CA ILE A 155 -0.74 -0.30 -17.24
C ILE A 155 -1.29 0.59 -18.36
N TRP A 156 -0.44 1.30 -19.10
CA TRP A 156 -0.91 2.22 -20.14
C TRP A 156 -1.56 1.50 -21.33
N LYS A 157 -1.13 0.27 -21.61
CA LYS A 157 -1.72 -0.53 -22.69
C LYS A 157 -3.11 -1.03 -22.31
N GLU A 158 -3.31 -1.41 -21.05
CA GLU A 158 -4.63 -1.85 -20.55
C GLU A 158 -5.64 -0.71 -20.50
N ILE A 159 -5.23 0.49 -20.07
CA ILE A 159 -6.11 1.67 -20.03
C ILE A 159 -6.51 2.12 -21.45
N GLY A 160 -5.65 1.89 -22.44
CA GLY A 160 -5.89 2.26 -23.84
C GLY A 160 -6.54 1.18 -24.71
N SER A 161 -6.56 -0.08 -24.26
CA SER A 161 -7.13 -1.21 -24.99
C SER A 161 -8.62 -1.39 -24.67
N ASN A 162 -9.46 -1.48 -25.70
CA ASN A 162 -10.82 -2.01 -25.52
C ASN A 162 -10.70 -3.49 -25.15
N GLU A 163 -11.61 -4.03 -24.32
CA GLU A 163 -11.62 -5.40 -23.76
C GLU A 163 -11.52 -6.57 -24.76
N GLN A 164 -11.35 -6.32 -26.07
CA GLN A 164 -11.30 -7.31 -27.15
C GLN A 164 -9.90 -7.57 -27.72
N ASP A 165 -8.84 -6.95 -27.22
CA ASP A 165 -7.49 -7.16 -27.75
C ASP A 165 -6.88 -8.51 -27.31
N GLU A 166 -6.21 -9.18 -28.25
CA GLU A 166 -5.48 -10.43 -28.03
C GLU A 166 -4.49 -10.33 -26.85
N PRO A 167 -4.17 -11.45 -26.16
CA PRO A 167 -3.22 -11.44 -25.05
C PRO A 167 -1.89 -10.82 -25.49
N VAL A 168 -1.63 -9.60 -25.00
CA VAL A 168 -0.42 -8.84 -25.32
C VAL A 168 0.79 -9.64 -24.84
N ARG A 169 1.61 -10.10 -25.79
CA ARG A 169 2.89 -10.73 -25.47
C ARG A 169 3.81 -9.65 -24.92
N LEU A 170 4.06 -9.71 -23.62
CA LEU A 170 4.94 -8.77 -22.93
C LEU A 170 6.39 -8.92 -23.42
N PRO A 171 7.10 -7.82 -23.71
CA PRO A 171 8.52 -7.88 -24.03
C PRO A 171 9.33 -8.36 -22.82
N GLU A 172 10.56 -8.81 -23.02
CA GLU A 172 11.39 -9.27 -21.90
C GLU A 172 11.78 -8.11 -20.97
N LEU A 173 11.62 -8.31 -19.67
CA LEU A 173 12.12 -7.38 -18.65
C LEU A 173 13.66 -7.40 -18.65
N ARG A 174 14.27 -6.26 -18.99
CA ARG A 174 15.74 -6.14 -19.14
C ARG A 174 16.50 -6.02 -17.81
N ALA A 175 15.80 -5.92 -16.69
CA ALA A 175 16.42 -5.79 -15.37
C ALA A 175 17.20 -7.06 -15.00
N ASN A 176 18.29 -6.90 -14.23
CA ASN A 176 19.01 -8.07 -13.70
C ASN A 176 18.15 -8.72 -12.61
N SER A 177 17.55 -9.88 -12.88
CA SER A 177 16.60 -10.51 -11.97
C SER A 177 17.16 -10.77 -10.56
N GLY A 178 18.45 -11.12 -10.44
CA GLY A 178 19.10 -11.29 -9.14
C GLY A 178 19.24 -9.99 -8.35
N GLN A 179 19.63 -8.90 -9.00
CA GLN A 179 19.72 -7.59 -8.37
C GLN A 179 18.33 -7.02 -8.07
N LEU A 180 17.39 -7.11 -9.01
CA LEU A 180 16.00 -6.68 -8.82
C LEU A 180 15.36 -7.36 -7.61
N SER A 181 15.48 -8.69 -7.51
CA SER A 181 14.97 -9.44 -6.35
C SER A 181 15.57 -8.92 -5.03
N ASN A 182 16.88 -8.69 -4.98
CA ASN A 182 17.54 -8.17 -3.77
C ASN A 182 17.09 -6.73 -3.44
N GLU A 183 16.98 -5.87 -4.45
CA GLU A 183 16.55 -4.48 -4.27
C GLU A 183 15.09 -4.39 -3.81
N MET A 184 14.20 -5.18 -4.41
CA MET A 184 12.79 -5.27 -4.01
C MET A 184 12.64 -5.82 -2.60
N GLN A 185 13.38 -6.87 -2.23
CA GLN A 185 13.36 -7.40 -0.87
C GLN A 185 13.78 -6.35 0.16
N GLN A 186 14.83 -5.56 -0.15
CA GLN A 186 15.26 -4.46 0.71
C GLN A 186 14.18 -3.39 0.85
N LEU A 187 13.50 -3.03 -0.24
CA LEU A 187 12.42 -2.06 -0.22
C LEU A 187 11.23 -2.56 0.62
N ILE A 188 10.82 -3.83 0.44
CA ILE A 188 9.77 -4.47 1.25
C ILE A 188 10.13 -4.42 2.73
N THR A 189 11.32 -4.91 3.10
CA THR A 189 11.76 -4.88 4.49
C THR A 189 11.83 -3.46 5.05
N ALA A 190 12.32 -2.50 4.27
CA ALA A 190 12.36 -1.11 4.70
C ALA A 190 10.96 -0.56 4.98
N PHE A 191 10.00 -0.78 4.07
CA PHE A 191 8.61 -0.34 4.20
C PHE A 191 7.90 -1.01 5.39
N LEU A 192 8.02 -2.33 5.55
CA LEU A 192 7.40 -3.05 6.68
C LEU A 192 7.94 -2.56 8.03
N ASN A 193 9.20 -2.16 8.11
CA ASN A 193 9.78 -1.53 9.30
C ASN A 193 9.19 -0.14 9.63
N ARG A 194 8.31 0.41 8.78
CA ARG A 194 7.58 1.67 9.01
C ARG A 194 6.18 1.46 9.56
N LEU A 195 5.74 0.21 9.68
CA LEU A 195 4.48 -0.11 10.34
C LEU A 195 4.64 -0.02 11.87
N ASP A 196 3.80 0.77 12.51
CA ASP A 196 3.58 0.79 13.95
C ASP A 196 2.33 -0.05 14.25
N ILE A 197 2.54 -1.36 14.43
CA ILE A 197 1.46 -2.33 14.61
C ILE A 197 0.93 -2.21 16.04
N ALA A 198 -0.25 -1.61 16.16
CA ALA A 198 -0.96 -1.50 17.42
C ALA A 198 -1.37 -2.90 17.90
N LYS A 199 -1.09 -3.17 19.18
CA LYS A 199 -1.53 -4.40 19.83
C LYS A 199 -3.00 -4.28 20.21
N VAL A 200 -3.78 -5.30 19.86
CA VAL A 200 -5.12 -5.50 20.42
C VAL A 200 -4.99 -5.50 21.94
N LYS A 201 -5.66 -4.56 22.63
CA LYS A 201 -5.80 -4.69 24.08
C LYS A 201 -6.57 -5.98 24.29
N ALA A 202 -5.97 -6.96 24.98
CA ALA A 202 -6.69 -8.13 25.45
C ALA A 202 -7.86 -7.65 26.31
N GLY A 203 -9.03 -7.50 25.69
CA GLY A 203 -10.23 -7.04 26.33
C GLY A 203 -10.70 -8.15 27.24
N ASN A 204 -10.73 -7.87 28.55
CA ASN A 204 -11.52 -8.63 29.49
C ASN A 204 -12.92 -8.79 28.92
N LYS A 205 -13.25 -10.00 28.46
CA LYS A 205 -14.63 -10.42 28.22
C LYS A 205 -15.40 -10.10 29.51
N ARG A 206 -16.28 -9.10 29.45
CA ARG A 206 -17.34 -8.94 30.43
C ARG A 206 -18.55 -9.71 29.94
#